data_AF-A0A379F052-F1
#
_entry.id   AF-A0A379F052-F1
#
_cell.length_a   1.000
_cell.length_b   1.000
_cell.length_c   1.000
_cell.angle_alpha   90.00
_cell.angle_beta   90.00
_cell.angle_gamma   90.00
#
_symmetry.space_group_name_H-M   'P 1'
#
loop_
_entity.id
_entity.type
_entity.pdbx_description
1 polymer ?
#
loop_
_entity_poly.entity_id
_entity_poly.type
_entity_poly.pdbx_seq_one_letter_code
_entity_poly.pdbx_strand_id
1 'polypeptide(L)'
;MLKITGSEPILLSTKVSDLDKQHEIAKNIIITPPITRIEPDQSQNINFILKDGIEFDDEQILKSLFPRYWCCKGQFNKNAYQTRYCDVNYSKRVNHRT
;
A
#
# COMPACT_ATOMS: atom_id res chain seq x y z
N MET A 1 -9.36 0.44 3.50
CA MET A 1 -9.57 1.73 4.22
C MET A 1 -8.74 1.74 5.50
N LEU A 2 -7.99 2.82 5.75
CA LEU A 2 -7.29 3.05 7.01
C LEU A 2 -7.95 4.19 7.77
N LYS A 3 -8.19 4.00 9.08
CA LYS A 3 -8.71 5.02 9.98
C LYS A 3 -7.69 5.31 11.07
N ILE A 4 -7.46 6.58 11.36
CA ILE A 4 -6.54 7.04 12.40
C ILE A 4 -7.36 7.63 13.54
N THR A 5 -7.08 7.22 14.77
CA THR A 5 -7.84 7.59 15.99
C THR A 5 -7.05 8.52 16.91
N GLY A 6 -6.09 9.28 16.37
CA GLY A 6 -5.25 10.20 17.12
C GLY A 6 -5.69 11.65 16.95
N SER A 7 -5.29 12.52 17.89
CA SER A 7 -5.64 13.95 17.92
C SER A 7 -4.73 14.86 17.10
N GLU A 8 -3.63 14.32 16.55
CA GLU A 8 -2.68 15.07 15.71
C GLU A 8 -2.65 14.49 14.29
N PRO A 9 -2.36 15.34 13.28
CA PRO A 9 -2.20 14.87 11.92
C PRO A 9 -0.98 13.97 11.80
N ILE A 10 -1.12 12.91 11.00
CA ILE A 10 -0.01 12.01 10.69
C ILE A 10 0.38 12.11 9.23
N LEU A 11 1.66 11.84 8.94
CA LEU A 11 2.10 11.50 7.61
C LEU A 11 2.14 9.97 7.50
N LEU A 12 1.32 9.43 6.61
CA LEU A 12 1.25 8.01 6.30
C LEU A 12 2.10 7.73 5.06
N SER A 13 3.13 6.91 5.22
CA SER A 13 3.83 6.30 4.08
C SER A 13 3.31 4.89 3.90
N THR A 14 3.06 4.46 2.68
CA THR A 14 2.67 3.08 2.38
C THR A 14 3.79 2.39 1.63
N LYS A 15 4.11 1.16 2.06
CA LYS A 15 5.08 0.29 1.40
C LYS A 15 4.45 -1.06 1.14
N VAL A 16 4.87 -1.70 0.06
CA VAL A 16 4.54 -3.10 -0.23
C VAL A 16 5.85 -3.84 -0.46
N SER A 17 5.91 -5.09 -0.01
CA SER A 17 7.05 -5.98 -0.18
C SER A 17 6.55 -7.40 -0.44
N ASP A 18 7.34 -8.18 -1.16
CA ASP A 18 7.08 -9.59 -1.37
C ASP A 18 7.09 -10.34 -0.02
N LEU A 19 6.25 -11.37 0.10
CA LEU A 19 6.17 -12.22 1.28
C LEU A 19 7.36 -13.17 1.37
N ASP A 20 7.76 -13.70 0.22
CA ASP A 20 8.94 -14.52 0.02
C ASP A 20 9.89 -13.84 -0.99
N LYS A 21 11.01 -14.49 -1.28
CA LYS A 21 11.99 -14.00 -2.26
C LYS A 21 11.85 -14.65 -3.64
N GLN A 22 10.83 -15.49 -3.83
CA GLN A 22 10.69 -16.26 -5.07
C GLN A 22 10.05 -15.40 -6.18
N HIS A 23 9.17 -14.48 -5.81
CA HIS A 23 8.44 -13.64 -6.75
C HIS A 23 8.70 -12.17 -6.44
N GLU A 24 9.40 -11.45 -7.34
CA GLU A 24 9.66 -10.01 -7.21
C GLU A 24 8.50 -9.17 -7.80
N ILE A 25 7.31 -9.28 -7.21
CA ILE A 25 6.09 -8.62 -7.73
C ILE A 25 5.91 -7.23 -7.13
N ALA A 26 6.35 -6.99 -5.90
CA ALA A 26 6.15 -5.73 -5.19
C ALA A 26 6.66 -4.50 -5.97
N LYS A 27 7.78 -4.63 -6.71
CA LYS A 27 8.35 -3.58 -7.57
C LYS A 27 7.43 -3.14 -8.72
N ASN A 28 6.45 -3.98 -9.05
CA ASN A 28 5.48 -3.76 -10.10
C ASN A 28 4.15 -3.17 -9.60
N ILE A 29 4.02 -2.95 -8.28
CA ILE A 29 2.84 -2.32 -7.70
C ILE A 29 3.08 -0.81 -7.56
N ILE A 30 2.17 -0.03 -8.14
CA ILE A 30 2.05 1.41 -7.94
C ILE A 30 1.11 1.66 -6.76
N ILE A 31 1.56 2.47 -5.80
CA ILE A 31 0.82 2.81 -4.60
C ILE A 31 0.34 4.26 -4.71
N THR A 32 -0.97 4.49 -4.59
CA THR A 32 -1.57 5.82 -4.71
C THR A 32 -2.54 6.15 -3.56
N PRO A 33 -2.33 7.26 -2.82
CA PRO A 33 -1.12 8.09 -2.80
C PRO A 33 0.06 7.33 -2.14
N PRO A 34 1.31 7.59 -2.56
CA PRO A 34 2.50 6.92 -1.97
C PRO A 34 2.80 7.42 -0.55
N ILE A 35 2.56 8.71 -0.32
CA ILE A 35 2.65 9.38 0.99
C ILE A 35 1.48 10.35 1.08
N THR A 36 0.81 10.39 2.22
CA THR A 36 -0.33 11.29 2.44
C THR A 36 -0.40 11.78 3.88
N ARG A 37 -0.78 13.04 4.06
CA ARG A 37 -1.17 13.57 5.37
C ARG A 37 -2.61 13.12 5.66
N ILE A 38 -2.87 12.67 6.88
CA ILE A 38 -4.21 12.29 7.35
C ILE A 38 -4.51 13.12 8.59
N GLU A 39 -5.60 13.89 8.56
CA GLU A 39 -6.08 14.63 9.73
C GLU A 39 -6.68 13.68 10.77
N PRO A 40 -6.78 14.12 12.03
CA PRO A 40 -7.56 13.42 13.05
C PRO A 40 -8.95 13.01 12.55
N ASP A 41 -9.37 11.80 12.92
CA ASP A 41 -10.66 11.18 12.60
C ASP A 41 -10.96 10.95 11.10
N GLN A 42 -10.03 11.31 10.22
CA GLN A 42 -10.17 11.03 8.80
C GLN A 42 -9.78 9.58 8.47
N SER A 43 -10.38 9.11 7.38
CA SER A 43 -10.05 7.83 6.78
C SER A 43 -9.49 8.06 5.38
N GLN A 44 -8.50 7.27 5.01
CA GLN A 44 -7.88 7.34 3.70
C GLN A 44 -8.05 6.01 2.96
N ASN A 45 -8.35 6.11 1.66
CA ASN A 45 -8.23 4.98 0.74
C ASN A 45 -6.84 5.00 0.09
N ILE A 46 -6.21 3.83 0.04
CA ILE A 46 -4.92 3.60 -0.61
C ILE A 46 -5.14 2.55 -1.68
N ASN A 47 -4.81 2.89 -2.91
CA ASN A 47 -4.94 2.00 -4.06
C ASN A 47 -3.60 1.35 -4.35
N PHE A 48 -3.65 0.06 -4.63
CA PHE A 48 -2.54 -0.74 -5.12
C PHE A 48 -2.87 -1.15 -6.55
N ILE A 49 -2.03 -0.75 -7.49
CA ILE A 49 -2.27 -0.94 -8.93
C ILE A 49 -1.09 -1.72 -9.49
N LEU A 50 -1.35 -2.85 -10.12
CA LEU A 50 -0.32 -3.58 -10.86
C LEU A 50 0.00 -2.82 -12.15
N LYS A 51 1.29 -2.65 -12.48
CA LYS A 51 1.72 -2.12 -13.78
C LYS A 51 1.22 -3.01 -14.92
N ASP A 52 0.85 -2.38 -16.02
CA ASP A 52 0.43 -3.10 -17.23
C ASP A 52 1.55 -4.00 -17.77
N GLY A 53 1.16 -5.12 -18.39
CA GLY A 53 2.08 -6.07 -19.03
C GLY A 53 2.80 -7.02 -18.06
N ILE A 54 2.47 -7.00 -16.77
CA ILE A 54 2.98 -7.97 -15.80
C ILE A 54 2.01 -9.14 -15.71
N GLU A 55 2.51 -10.34 -16.01
CA GLU A 55 1.76 -11.59 -15.95
C GLU A 55 2.33 -12.51 -14.86
N PHE A 56 1.44 -13.28 -14.24
CA PHE A 56 1.78 -14.34 -13.30
C PHE A 56 0.70 -15.42 -13.40
N ASP A 57 1.12 -16.67 -13.23
CA ASP A 57 0.27 -17.85 -13.45
C ASP A 57 -0.61 -18.18 -12.23
N ASP A 58 -0.20 -17.73 -11.04
CA ASP A 58 -0.84 -18.02 -9.76
C ASP A 58 -1.11 -16.76 -8.93
N GLU A 59 -1.99 -16.88 -7.93
CA GLU A 59 -2.28 -15.80 -6.97
C GLU A 59 -1.02 -15.37 -6.22
N GLN A 60 -0.82 -14.06 -6.10
CA GLN A 60 0.33 -13.46 -5.42
C GLN A 60 -0.13 -12.72 -4.17
N ILE A 61 0.45 -13.08 -3.03
CA ILE A 61 0.18 -12.42 -1.75
C ILE A 61 1.36 -11.51 -1.41
N LEU A 62 1.06 -10.25 -1.10
CA LEU A 62 2.07 -9.26 -0.72
C LEU A 62 1.87 -8.76 0.70
N LYS A 63 2.97 -8.33 1.33
CA LYS A 63 2.95 -7.68 2.63
C LYS A 63 2.92 -6.17 2.46
N SER A 64 1.88 -5.54 3.00
CA SER A 64 1.78 -4.08 3.09
C SER A 64 2.16 -3.57 4.49
N LEU A 65 2.88 -2.46 4.51
CA LEU A 65 3.36 -1.80 5.71
C LEU A 65 3.01 -0.32 5.65
N PHE A 66 2.46 0.18 6.76
CA PHE A 66 2.01 1.56 6.91
C PHE A 66 2.77 2.27 8.03
N PRO A 67 4.03 2.69 7.79
CA PRO A 67 4.74 3.58 8.70
C PRO A 67 4.00 4.90 8.92
N ARG A 68 3.86 5.29 10.18
CA ARG A 68 3.25 6.57 10.58
C ARG A 68 4.30 7.49 11.18
N TYR A 69 4.30 8.73 10.73
CA TYR A 69 5.17 9.79 11.24
C TYR A 69 4.31 10.90 11.81
N TRP A 70 4.59 11.28 13.05
CA TRP A 70 3.94 12.43 13.69
C TRP A 70 4.74 13.69 13.37
N CYS A 71 4.05 14.78 13.08
CA CYS A 71 4.68 16.09 12.93
C CYS A 71 4.59 16.83 14.27
N CYS A 72 5.55 16.58 15.17
CA CYS A 72 5.64 17.32 16.41
C CYS A 72 6.69 18.43 16.22
N LYS A 73 6.28 19.70 16.20
CA LYS A 73 7.18 20.89 16.22
C LYS A 73 8.41 20.77 15.31
N GLY A 74 8.22 20.47 14.02
CA GLY A 74 9.29 20.46 13.02
C GLY A 74 10.21 19.23 13.01
N GLN A 75 9.91 18.18 13.79
CA GLN A 75 10.62 16.90 13.74
C GLN A 75 9.65 15.74 13.43
N PHE A 76 10.06 14.86 12.51
CA PHE A 76 9.31 13.65 12.18
C PHE A 76 9.79 12.48 13.05
N ASN A 77 8.93 11.93 13.90
CA ASN A 77 9.26 10.78 14.74
C ASN A 77 8.50 9.51 14.29
N LYS A 78 9.23 8.39 14.15
CA LYS A 78 8.71 7.07 13.74
C LYS A 78 8.20 6.30 14.95
N ASN A 79 6.91 6.44 15.27
CA ASN A 79 6.39 5.87 16.52
C ASN A 79 5.42 4.69 16.35
N ALA A 80 5.01 4.32 15.13
CA ALA A 80 4.12 3.16 14.95
C ALA A 80 4.18 2.55 13.53
N TYR A 81 4.18 1.21 13.48
CA TYR A 81 4.03 0.42 12.26
C TYR A 81 2.72 -0.37 12.32
N GLN A 82 1.94 -0.33 11.25
CA GLN A 82 0.82 -1.26 11.05
C GLN A 82 1.10 -2.11 9.82
N THR A 83 1.04 -3.44 9.99
CA THR A 83 1.23 -4.40 8.90
C THR A 83 -0.13 -4.95 8.49
N ARG A 84 -0.39 -5.09 7.18
CA ARG A 84 -1.52 -5.84 6.63
C ARG A 84 -1.08 -6.67 5.43
N TYR A 85 -1.78 -7.74 5.13
CA TYR A 85 -1.59 -8.51 3.90
C TYR A 85 -2.58 -8.03 2.84
N CYS A 86 -2.14 -8.01 1.59
CA CYS A 86 -3.00 -7.69 0.45
C CYS A 86 -2.82 -8.73 -0.64
N ASP A 87 -3.95 -9.24 -1.13
CA ASP A 87 -4.00 -10.23 -2.20
C ASP A 87 -4.08 -9.49 -3.53
N VAL A 88 -3.16 -9.79 -4.44
CA VAL A 88 -3.15 -9.21 -5.79
C VAL A 88 -3.69 -10.26 -6.75
N ASN A 89 -4.96 -10.09 -7.13
CA ASN A 89 -5.64 -10.99 -8.06
C ASN A 89 -5.56 -10.45 -9.50
N TYR A 90 -5.05 -11.26 -10.42
CA TYR A 90 -5.03 -10.97 -11.86
C TYR A 90 -6.23 -11.64 -12.55
N SER A 91 -7.00 -10.85 -13.29
CA SER A 91 -8.06 -11.36 -14.16
C SER A 91 -7.63 -11.12 -15.62
N LYS A 92 -7.31 -12.21 -16.35
CA LYS A 92 -7.10 -12.15 -17.80
C LYS A 92 -8.38 -11.61 -18.45
N ARG A 93 -8.37 -10.37 -18.91
CA ARG A 93 -9.37 -9.92 -19.89
C ARG A 93 -9.03 -10.58 -21.22
N VAL A 94 -9.68 -11.71 -21.50
CA VAL A 94 -9.66 -12.34 -22.83
C VAL A 94 -10.40 -11.41 -23.78
N ASN A 95 -9.66 -10.62 -24.57
CA ASN A 95 -10.22 -9.93 -25.71
C ASN A 95 -10.48 -10.97 -26.81
N HIS A 96 -11.72 -11.46 -26.91
CA HIS A 96 -12.19 -12.11 -28.13
C HIS A 96 -12.28 -11.06 -29.24
N ARG A 97 -11.24 -10.97 -30.07
CA ARG A 97 -11.39 -10.44 -31.43
C ARG A 97 -11.83 -11.60 -32.32
N THR A 98 -13.13 -11.66 -32.62
CA THR A 98 -13.68 -12.35 -33.78
C THR A 98 -13.34 -11.62 -35.07
#